data_AF-A0A9D2ZZP2-F1
#
_entry.id   AF-A0A9D2ZZP2-F1
#
_cell.length_a   1.000
_cell.length_b   1.000
_cell.length_c   1.000
_cell.angle_alpha   90.00
_cell.angle_beta   90.00
_cell.angle_gamma   90.00
#
_symmetry.space_group_name_H-M   'P 1'
#
loop_
_entity.id
_entity.type
_entity.pdbx_description
1 polymer ?
#
loop_
_entity_poly.entity_id
_entity_poly.type
_entity_poly.pdbx_seq_one_letter_code
_entity_poly.pdbx_strand_id
1 'polypeptide(L)' 'MKSLISETHSITPRRPAFDFSKSSLHWIKDDPIASNILNVIHPITPAPERWFCQTFREALPYIQDEKLKQAA' A
#
# COMPACT_ATOMS: atom_id res chain seq x y z
N MET A 1 17.06 20.90 25.54
CA MET A 1 16.10 20.07 24.78
C MET A 1 15.04 19.38 25.67
N LYS A 2 14.60 19.95 26.80
CA LYS A 2 13.59 19.34 27.71
C LYS A 2 12.24 20.07 27.75
N SER A 3 12.03 21.07 26.89
CA SER A 3 10.92 22.03 27.02
C SER A 3 9.84 21.93 25.92
N LEU A 4 9.92 20.98 25.00
CA LEU A 4 9.10 21.04 23.77
C LEU A 4 7.83 20.17 23.78
N ILE A 5 7.57 19.38 24.83
CA ILE A 5 6.34 18.57 24.89
C ILE A 5 5.86 18.52 26.34
N SER A 6 5.00 19.47 26.73
CA SER A 6 4.29 19.43 28.02
C SER A 6 2.82 19.84 27.85
N GLU A 7 2.19 19.43 26.75
CA GLU A 7 0.74 19.56 26.60
C GLU A 7 0.12 18.17 26.44
N THR A 8 -0.56 17.74 27.51
CA THR A 8 -1.34 16.50 27.52
C THR A 8 -2.63 16.73 26.76
N HIS A 9 -2.70 16.22 25.52
CA HIS A 9 -3.90 16.29 24.70
C HIS A 9 -4.80 15.06 24.93
N SER A 10 -6.08 15.29 25.20
CA SER A 10 -7.07 14.21 25.23
C SER A 10 -7.46 13.82 23.82
N ILE A 11 -6.97 12.66 23.34
CA ILE A 11 -7.33 12.11 22.03
C ILE A 11 -8.62 11.30 22.19
N THR A 12 -9.73 11.87 21.75
CA THR A 12 -11.01 11.14 21.68
C THR A 12 -11.19 10.54 20.28
N PRO A 13 -11.37 9.22 20.13
CA PRO A 13 -11.64 8.60 18.84
C PRO A 13 -12.95 9.13 18.25
N ARG A 14 -12.91 9.66 17.02
CA ARG A 14 -14.12 9.95 16.26
C ARG A 14 -14.61 8.66 15.59
N ARG A 15 -15.93 8.49 15.47
CA ARG A 15 -16.55 7.49 14.59
C ARG A 15 -16.98 8.18 13.29
N PRO A 16 -16.08 8.36 12.30
CA PRO A 16 -16.46 8.99 11.05
C PRO A 16 -17.43 8.10 10.27
N ALA A 17 -18.50 8.72 9.77
CA ALA A 17 -19.33 8.15 8.71
C ALA A 17 -18.95 8.86 7.40
N PHE A 18 -18.76 8.09 6.34
CA PHE A 18 -18.43 8.63 5.02
C PHE A 18 -19.64 8.49 4.10
N ASP A 19 -20.08 9.60 3.52
CA ASP A 19 -21.08 9.62 2.45
C ASP A 19 -20.36 9.74 1.10
N PHE A 20 -20.43 8.69 0.30
CA PHE A 20 -19.82 8.64 -1.03
C PHE A 20 -20.81 8.96 -2.16
N SER A 21 -22.06 9.33 -1.84
CA SER A 21 -23.12 9.56 -2.84
C SER A 21 -22.78 10.66 -3.87
N LYS A 22 -21.91 11.60 -3.50
CA LYS A 22 -21.44 12.70 -4.36
C LYS A 22 -19.99 12.54 -4.84
N SER A 23 -19.35 11.42 -4.53
CA SER A 23 -17.97 11.18 -4.96
C SER A 23 -17.92 10.94 -6.46
N SER A 24 -16.94 11.57 -7.14
CA SER A 24 -16.74 11.32 -8.57
C SER A 24 -16.26 9.88 -8.79
N LEU A 25 -16.84 9.19 -9.77
CA LEU A 25 -16.34 7.90 -10.25
C LEU A 25 -14.97 8.02 -10.93
N HIS A 26 -14.68 9.20 -11.51
CA HIS A 26 -13.42 9.53 -12.15
C HIS A 26 -12.71 10.63 -11.36
N TRP A 27 -11.68 10.24 -10.61
CA TRP A 27 -10.95 11.14 -9.73
C TRP A 27 -9.71 11.74 -10.39
N ILE A 28 -9.22 11.14 -11.49
CA ILE A 28 -8.21 11.75 -12.35
C ILE A 28 -8.89 12.63 -13.38
N LYS A 29 -8.52 13.91 -13.38
CA LYS A 29 -9.03 14.90 -14.31
C LYS A 29 -8.66 14.52 -15.75
N ASP A 30 -9.65 14.61 -16.65
CA ASP A 30 -9.52 14.35 -18.09
C ASP A 30 -9.02 12.93 -18.45
N ASP A 31 -8.91 12.01 -17.48
CA ASP A 31 -8.49 10.62 -17.69
C ASP A 31 -9.37 9.61 -16.91
N PRO A 32 -10.56 9.29 -17.45
CA PRO A 32 -11.46 8.31 -16.85
C PRO A 32 -10.90 6.88 -16.91
N ILE A 33 -10.02 6.57 -17.88
CA ILE A 33 -9.42 5.23 -18.05
C ILE A 33 -8.43 4.98 -16.91
N ALA A 34 -7.51 5.91 -16.65
CA ALA A 34 -6.57 5.78 -15.55
C ALA A 34 -7.29 5.69 -14.20
N SER A 35 -8.34 6.49 -13.99
CA SER A 35 -9.18 6.41 -12.77
C SER A 35 -9.73 5.00 -12.57
N ASN A 36 -10.30 4.40 -13.62
CA ASN A 36 -10.90 3.07 -13.55
C ASN A 36 -9.84 1.98 -13.33
N ILE A 37 -8.72 2.04 -14.05
CA ILE A 37 -7.61 1.09 -13.89
C ILE A 37 -7.09 1.13 -12.45
N LEU A 38 -6.86 2.32 -11.88
CA LEU A 38 -6.32 2.44 -10.53
C LEU A 38 -7.30 2.01 -9.44
N ASN A 39 -8.61 2.23 -9.63
CA ASN A 39 -9.64 1.72 -8.72
C ASN A 39 -9.61 0.18 -8.63
N VAL A 40 -9.26 -0.51 -9.72
CA VAL A 40 -9.13 -1.98 -9.76
C VAL A 40 -7.76 -2.44 -9.26
N ILE A 41 -6.68 -1.75 -9.63
CA ILE A 41 -5.31 -2.12 -9.25
C ILE A 41 -5.13 -2.03 -7.73
N HIS A 42 -5.63 -0.98 -7.08
CA HIS A 42 -5.39 -0.76 -5.66
C HIS A 42 -5.78 -1.96 -4.75
N PRO A 43 -6.98 -2.55 -4.86
CA PRO A 43 -7.34 -3.72 -4.06
C PRO A 43 -6.70 -5.03 -4.54
N ILE A 44 -6.34 -5.17 -5.83
CA ILE A 44 -5.73 -6.41 -6.33
C ILE A 44 -4.27 -6.51 -5.92
N THR A 45 -3.48 -5.42 -5.96
CA THR A 45 -2.01 -5.41 -5.73
C THR A 45 -1.52 -6.24 -4.54
N PRO A 46 -2.15 -6.24 -3.36
CA PRO A 46 -1.65 -6.99 -2.22
C PRO A 46 -1.58 -8.50 -2.45
N ALA A 47 -2.48 -9.08 -3.26
CA ALA A 47 -2.49 -10.53 -3.48
C ALA A 47 -1.34 -10.98 -4.42
N PRO A 48 -1.14 -10.38 -5.61
CA PRO A 48 0.03 -10.63 -6.45
C PRO A 48 1.34 -10.31 -5.75
N GLU A 49 1.43 -9.23 -4.96
CA GLU A 49 2.66 -8.88 -4.24
C GLU A 49 3.06 -9.98 -3.24
N ARG A 50 2.09 -10.47 -2.44
CA ARG A 50 2.35 -11.59 -1.51
C ARG A 50 2.79 -12.85 -2.24
N TRP A 51 2.09 -13.20 -3.32
CA TRP A 51 2.43 -14.35 -4.13
C TRP A 51 3.83 -14.22 -4.75
N PHE A 52 4.18 -13.05 -5.26
CA PHE A 52 5.49 -12.76 -5.84
C PHE A 52 6.59 -12.93 -4.79
N CYS A 53 6.47 -12.27 -3.64
CA CYS A 53 7.42 -12.39 -2.54
C CYS A 53 7.57 -13.84 -2.05
N GLN A 54 6.47 -14.59 -1.97
CA GLN A 54 6.51 -16.00 -1.59
C GLN A 54 7.27 -16.84 -2.63
N THR A 55 6.95 -16.67 -3.91
CA THR A 55 7.60 -17.39 -5.02
C THR A 55 9.11 -17.19 -5.01
N PHE A 56 9.57 -15.95 -4.82
CA PHE A 56 11.02 -15.67 -4.75
C PHE A 56 11.67 -16.29 -3.52
N ARG A 57 11.00 -16.29 -2.36
CA ARG A 57 11.50 -16.94 -1.16
C ARG A 57 11.64 -18.45 -1.34
N GLU A 58 10.68 -19.08 -1.99
CA GLU A 58 10.72 -20.50 -2.35
C GLU A 58 11.80 -20.80 -3.39
N ALA A 59 12.14 -19.84 -4.25
CA ALA A 59 13.19 -19.96 -5.25
C ALA A 59 14.62 -19.85 -4.67
N LEU A 60 14.82 -19.21 -3.50
CA LEU A 60 16.14 -18.95 -2.91
C LEU A 60 17.05 -20.19 -2.81
N PRO A 61 16.57 -21.37 -2.35
CA PRO A 61 17.42 -22.56 -2.25
C PRO A 61 17.91 -23.10 -3.60
N TYR A 62 17.28 -22.71 -4.71
CA TYR A 62 17.63 -23.16 -6.06
C TYR A 62 18.63 -22.25 -6.77
N ILE A 63 19.03 -21.13 -6.15
CA ILE A 63 20.06 -20.24 -6.71
C ILE A 63 21.40 -20.97 -6.69
N GLN A 64 22.02 -21.16 -7.86
CA GLN A 64 23.34 -21.80 -8.00
C GLN A 64 24.46 -20.81 -8.28
N ASP A 65 24.13 -19.59 -8.73
CA ASP A 65 25.12 -18.55 -8.99
C ASP A 65 25.66 -17.98 -7.67
N GLU A 66 26.98 -18.05 -7.50
CA GLU A 66 27.65 -17.65 -6.26
C GLU A 66 27.56 -16.14 -5.98
N LYS A 67 27.48 -15.29 -7.03
CA LYS A 67 27.29 -13.84 -6.82
C LYS A 67 25.86 -13.55 -6.36
N LEU A 68 24.88 -14.25 -6.90
CA LEU A 68 23.47 -14.11 -6.50
C LEU A 68 23.22 -14.64 -5.08
N LYS A 69 23.85 -15.75 -4.67
CA LYS A 69 23.77 -16.25 -3.29
C LYS A 69 24.32 -15.28 -2.26
N GLN A 70 25.37 -14.52 -2.60
CA GLN A 70 25.96 -13.53 -1.69
C GLN A 70 25.07 -12.29 -1.51
N ALA A 71 24.24 -11.98 -2.50
CA ALA A 71 23.34 -10.82 -2.50
C ALA A 71 21.92 -11.14 -1.98
N ALA A 72 21.58 -12.42 -1.86
CA ALA A 72 20.31 -12.92 -1.35
C ALA A 72 20.30 -12.99 0.19
#